data_AF-A0A0M7E4Y7-F1
#
_entry.id   AF-A0A0M7E4Y7-F1
#
_cell.length_a   1.000
_cell.length_b   1.000
_cell.length_c   1.000
_cell.angle_alpha   90.00
_cell.angle_beta   90.00
_cell.angle_gamma   90.00
#
_symmetry.space_group_name_H-M   'P 1'
#
loop_
_entity.id
_entity.type
_entity.pdbx_description
1 polymer ?
#
loop_
_entity_poly.entity_id
_entity_poly.type
_entity_poly.pdbx_seq_one_letter_code
_entity_poly.pdbx_strand_id
1 'polypeptide(L)' 'MTHQELDQVYTELAHTLSRAGEARAPLLLSMVCLALLSRQDDAPAALEIIRQAEQSL' A
#
# COMPACT_ATOMS: atom_id res chain seq x y z
N MET A 1 8.18 3.82 12.04
CA MET A 1 7.26 4.97 11.96
C MET A 1 6.53 5.06 13.28
N THR A 2 6.38 6.27 13.82
CA THR A 2 5.49 6.55 14.94
C THR A 2 4.04 6.46 14.49
N HIS A 3 3.09 6.40 15.43
CA HIS A 3 1.66 6.39 15.11
C HIS A 3 1.24 7.64 14.31
N GLN A 4 1.74 8.81 14.70
CA GLN A 4 1.46 10.08 14.00
C GLN A 4 2.02 10.09 12.57
N GLU A 5 3.23 9.56 12.36
CA GLU A 5 3.80 9.44 11.02
C GLU A 5 3.00 8.46 10.15
N LEU A 6 2.49 7.38 10.74
CA LEU A 6 1.65 6.41 10.03
C LEU A 6 0.32 7.04 9.59
N ASP A 7 -0.35 7.74 10.50
CA ASP A 7 -1.61 8.44 10.19
C ASP A 7 -1.42 9.49 9.08
N GLN A 8 -0.31 10.22 9.12
CA GLN A 8 0.02 11.20 8.08
C GLN A 8 0.22 10.54 6.71
N VAL A 9 1.04 9.49 6.64
CA VAL A 9 1.29 8.77 5.38
C VAL A 9 0.02 8.11 4.84
N TYR A 10 -0.81 7.54 5.72
CA TYR A 10 -2.09 6.95 5.34
C TYR A 10 -3.07 8.01 4.81
N THR A 11 -3.15 9.17 5.47
CA THR A 11 -4.00 10.29 5.04
C THR A 11 -3.59 10.79 3.65
N GLU A 12 -2.30 10.95 3.39
CA GLU A 12 -1.81 11.35 2.06
C GLU A 12 -2.08 10.30 0.98
N LEU A 13 -1.97 9.00 1.31
CA LEU A 13 -2.35 7.93 0.39
C LEU A 13 -3.83 8.01 0.02
N ALA A 14 -4.72 8.18 1.01
CA ALA A 14 -6.16 8.29 0.79
C ALA A 14 -6.52 9.50 -0.10
N HIS A 15 -5.95 10.68 0.18
CA HIS A 15 -6.14 11.85 -0.65
C HIS A 15 -5.60 11.64 -2.08
N THR A 16 -4.47 10.97 -2.22
CA THR A 16 -3.88 10.67 -3.53
C THR A 16 -4.76 9.73 -4.36
N LEU A 17 -5.29 8.68 -3.75
CA LEU A 17 -6.23 7.76 -4.40
C LEU A 17 -7.53 8.48 -4.80
N SER A 18 -8.06 9.33 -3.92
CA SER A 18 -9.24 10.15 -4.21
C SER A 18 -9.01 11.08 -5.41
N ARG A 19 -7.86 11.77 -5.47
CA ARG A 19 -7.48 12.61 -6.62
C ARG A 19 -7.29 11.83 -7.91
N ALA A 20 -6.80 10.60 -7.85
CA ALA A 20 -6.63 9.74 -9.02
C ALA A 20 -7.98 9.28 -9.61
N GLY A 21 -9.02 9.16 -8.77
CA GLY A 21 -10.35 8.72 -9.15
C GLY A 21 -10.46 7.20 -9.30
N GLU A 22 -11.70 6.69 -9.26
CA GLU A 22 -12.01 5.24 -9.23
C GLU A 22 -11.33 4.44 -10.35
N ALA A 23 -11.32 4.99 -11.57
CA ALA A 23 -10.74 4.31 -12.73
C ALA A 23 -9.22 4.11 -12.64
N ARG A 24 -8.50 4.98 -11.92
CA ARG A 24 -7.03 4.96 -11.85
C ARG A 24 -6.49 4.57 -10.47
N ALA A 25 -7.32 4.59 -9.43
CA ALA A 25 -6.92 4.23 -8.07
C ALA A 25 -6.31 2.81 -7.98
N PRO A 26 -6.85 1.76 -8.63
CA PRO A 26 -6.23 0.43 -8.60
C PRO A 26 -4.82 0.40 -9.21
N LEU A 27 -4.60 1.12 -10.31
CA LEU A 27 -3.29 1.21 -10.96
C LEU A 27 -2.30 1.98 -10.08
N LEU A 28 -2.72 3.10 -9.49
CA LEU A 28 -1.90 3.87 -8.56
C LEU A 28 -1.47 3.02 -7.37
N LEU A 29 -2.43 2.33 -6.75
CA LEU A 29 -2.17 1.45 -5.61
C LEU A 29 -1.18 0.33 -6.01
N SER A 30 -1.35 -0.26 -7.19
CA SER A 30 -0.43 -1.28 -7.71
C SER A 30 1.00 -0.76 -7.85
N MET A 31 1.18 0.47 -8.36
CA MET A 31 2.50 1.11 -8.47
C MET A 31 3.14 1.37 -7.10
N VAL A 32 2.35 1.87 -6.13
CA VAL A 32 2.82 2.09 -4.75
C VAL A 32 3.23 0.76 -4.12
N CYS A 33 2.40 -0.27 -4.23
CA CYS A 33 2.71 -1.60 -3.71
C CYS A 33 3.99 -2.17 -4.33
N LEU A 34 4.16 -2.09 -5.65
CA LEU A 34 5.38 -2.56 -6.32
C LEU A 34 6.62 -1.81 -5.83
N ALA A 35 6.54 -0.48 -5.68
CA ALA A 35 7.63 0.32 -5.15
C ALA A 35 8.00 -0.07 -3.71
N LEU A 36 7.01 -0.34 -2.85
CA LEU A 36 7.24 -0.81 -1.48
C LEU A 36 7.81 -2.23 -1.43
N LEU A 37 7.30 -3.14 -2.27
CA LEU A 37 7.78 -4.51 -2.39
C LEU A 37 9.23 -4.57 -2.88
N SER A 38 9.62 -3.68 -3.81
CA SER A 38 11.00 -3.60 -4.31
C SER A 38 12.03 -3.21 -3.25
N ARG A 39 11.58 -2.72 -2.09
CA ARG A 39 12.42 -2.34 -0.94
C ARG A 39 12.46 -3.43 0.14
N GLN A 40 11.75 -4.54 -0.05
CA GLN A 40 11.78 -5.67 0.87
C GLN A 40 12.94 -6.60 0.48
N ASP A 41 13.70 -7.02 1.48
CA ASP A 41 14.82 -7.95 1.27
C ASP A 41 14.38 -9.43 1.39
N ASP A 42 13.14 -9.69 1.84
CA ASP A 42 12.59 -11.02 2.12
C ASP A 42 11.28 -11.26 1.33
N ALA A 43 11.40 -12.03 0.25
CA ALA A 43 10.26 -12.38 -0.61
C ALA A 43 9.20 -13.25 0.10
N PRO A 44 9.56 -14.32 0.87
CA PRO A 44 8.61 -15.02 1.73
C PRO A 44 7.81 -14.12 2.66
N ALA A 45 8.45 -13.16 3.35
CA ALA A 45 7.75 -12.24 4.24
C ALA A 45 6.77 -11.34 3.47
N ALA A 46 7.16 -10.86 2.29
CA ALA A 46 6.28 -10.08 1.42
C ALA A 46 5.06 -10.89 0.93
N LEU A 47 5.26 -12.16 0.57
CA LEU A 47 4.17 -13.06 0.15
C LEU A 47 3.18 -13.34 1.29
N GLU A 48 3.67 -13.44 2.52
CA GLU A 48 2.83 -13.65 3.69
C GLU A 48 1.92 -12.43 3.96
N ILE A 49 2.45 -11.21 3.84
CA ILE A 49 1.64 -9.97 3.95
C ILE A 49 0.49 -9.97 2.93
N ILE A 50 0.77 -10.39 1.69
CA ILE A 50 -0.25 -10.46 0.63
C ILE A 50 -1.34 -11.48 0.99
N ARG A 51 -0.97 -12.67 1.46
CA ARG A 51 -1.92 -13.70 1.89
C ARG A 51 -2.78 -13.25 3.07
N GLN A 52 -2.19 -12.59 4.06
CA GLN A 52 -2.92 -12.08 5.22
C GLN A 52 -3.94 -11.02 4.81
N ALA A 53 -3.57 -10.13 3.88
CA ALA A 53 -4.49 -9.13 3.35
C ALA A 53 -5.68 -9.77 2.62
N GLU A 54 -5.43 -10.79 1.78
CA GLU A 54 -6.48 -11.53 1.07
C GLU A 54 -7.45 -12.23 2.03
N GLN A 55 -6.95 -12.82 3.11
CA GLN A 55 -7.77 -13.50 4.12
C GLN A 55 -8.59 -12.55 5.01
N SER A 56 -8.25 -11.26 5.03
CA SER A 56 -8.90 -10.25 5.86
C SER A 56 -10.05 -9.52 5.15
N LEU A 57 -10.31 -9.86 3.88
CA LEU A 57 -11.43 -9.37 3.08
C LEU A 57 -12.71 -10.15 3.40
#